data_AF-A0A7Y3EHE3-F1
#
_entry.id   AF-A0A7Y3EHE3-F1
#
_cell.length_a   1.000
_cell.length_b   1.000
_cell.length_c   1.000
_cell.angle_alpha   90.00
_cell.angle_beta   90.00
_cell.angle_gamma   90.00
#
_symmetry.space_group_name_H-M   'P 1'
#
loop_
_entity.id
_entity.type
_entity.pdbx_description
1 polymer ?
#
loop_
_entity_poly.entity_id
_entity_poly.type
_entity_poly.pdbx_seq_one_letter_code
_entity_poly.pdbx_strand_id
1 'polypeptide(L)'
;MYVVKRDGRKEPIMFDKITSRVRKLCYGLSDLVDPVKVAMRVIEGLYDGVTTSELDNLAAEIAATLTTQHPDYARLAARISVSNLHKNTKKSFSEVMHDLYTYVNPRTGKKAPLLSDEVYKIITDNKDKLDSTIIYNRDFGYDYFGFKTLERSYLLKLNGKIAERPQHMLMRVAIGIHLDDLDSALETYELMSKKYFTHATPTLFNSGTPKPQMSSCFLLTMKDDSIDGIYDTLKQTAKISQSAGGIGLSIHDIRATGSYIAGTNGTSNGIVPMLRVFNDTARYVDQGGGKRKGSFAIYLEPWHADIFDFLDLKKNHGKEEMRARDLFFAMWIPDLFMNRVQEDGNWTLMCPNECPGLPDTHSDEFEALYLKYEAEGKGRKTIKARELWEKIMESQIETGTPYMLYKDAANRKSNQQNLGTIKSSNLCTEILEYTAPDEVAVCNLASIALPMFVKNGEFDHKELYKITKRVTKNLNKVIDRNYYPVPEAKKSNMRHRPIGLGIQGLADTFIKLRLPFTSEKAKELNQDIFETLYYAAVTASMEEAQADGVYETYKGSPISEGKFQHNLWNIDEDTLSGRWDWEKLRKKVLKHGVRNSLLVA
;
A
#
# COMPACT_ATOMS: atom_id res chain seq x y z
N MET A 1 -3.68 -47.64 14.91
CA MET A 1 -3.60 -46.19 15.19
C MET A 1 -4.99 -45.59 15.13
N TYR A 2 -5.28 -44.64 16.03
CA TYR A 2 -6.54 -43.91 16.12
C TYR A 2 -6.31 -42.41 15.88
N VAL A 3 -7.30 -41.76 15.28
CA VAL A 3 -7.39 -40.29 15.20
C VAL A 3 -8.38 -39.76 16.23
N VAL A 4 -8.11 -38.58 16.78
CA VAL A 4 -9.01 -37.86 17.68
C VAL A 4 -9.86 -36.87 16.87
N LYS A 5 -11.18 -37.07 16.85
CA LYS A 5 -12.12 -36.17 16.20
C LYS A 5 -12.22 -34.84 16.94
N ARG A 6 -12.77 -33.83 16.26
CA ARG A 6 -13.04 -32.50 16.83
C ARG A 6 -13.99 -32.54 18.03
N ASP A 7 -14.84 -33.56 18.13
CA ASP A 7 -15.73 -33.81 19.27
C ASP A 7 -15.09 -34.67 20.37
N GLY A 8 -13.78 -34.98 20.25
CA GLY A 8 -13.02 -35.78 21.21
C GLY A 8 -13.11 -37.29 21.01
N ARG A 9 -13.97 -37.80 20.11
CA ARG A 9 -14.11 -39.24 19.88
C ARG A 9 -12.88 -39.82 19.16
N LYS A 10 -12.48 -41.04 19.53
CA LYS A 10 -11.43 -41.80 18.83
C LYS A 10 -12.04 -42.60 17.69
N GLU A 11 -11.40 -42.59 16.52
CA GLU A 11 -11.79 -43.41 15.36
C GLU A 11 -10.55 -44.10 14.77
N PRO A 12 -10.63 -45.37 14.33
CA PRO A 12 -9.52 -46.03 13.65
C PRO A 12 -9.16 -45.29 12.36
N ILE A 13 -7.85 -45.17 12.10
CA ILE A 13 -7.34 -44.58 10.86
C ILE A 13 -7.69 -45.50 9.69
N MET A 14 -8.35 -44.95 8.67
CA MET A 14 -8.70 -45.69 7.46
C MET A 14 -8.25 -44.90 6.23
N PHE A 15 -7.38 -45.51 5.43
CA PHE A 15 -6.86 -44.93 4.20
C PHE A 15 -7.97 -44.44 3.27
N ASP A 16 -9.00 -45.27 3.04
CA ASP A 16 -10.11 -44.93 2.18
C ASP A 16 -10.88 -43.67 2.63
N LYS A 17 -10.96 -43.40 3.93
CA LYS A 17 -11.60 -42.19 4.45
C LYS A 17 -10.76 -40.95 4.17
N ILE A 18 -9.44 -41.03 4.31
CA ILE A 18 -8.52 -39.92 4.00
C ILE A 18 -8.58 -39.64 2.49
N THR A 19 -8.40 -40.68 1.68
CA THR A 19 -8.45 -40.58 0.21
C THR A 19 -9.79 -40.06 -0.30
N SER A 20 -10.91 -40.57 0.22
CA SER A 20 -12.26 -40.10 -0.14
C SER A 20 -12.44 -38.62 0.17
N ARG A 21 -11.92 -38.17 1.32
CA ARG A 21 -11.99 -36.75 1.70
C ARG A 21 -11.20 -35.86 0.75
N VAL A 22 -9.95 -36.22 0.44
CA VAL A 22 -9.12 -35.44 -0.51
C VAL A 22 -9.77 -35.43 -1.88
N ARG A 23 -10.25 -36.59 -2.36
CA ARG A 23 -10.93 -36.74 -3.66
C ARG A 23 -12.16 -35.83 -3.80
N LYS A 24 -12.97 -35.67 -2.76
CA LYS A 24 -14.12 -34.74 -2.76
C LYS A 24 -13.74 -33.28 -3.00
N LEU A 25 -12.48 -32.90 -2.74
CA LEU A 25 -11.96 -31.55 -2.93
C LEU A 25 -11.25 -31.36 -4.28
N CYS A 26 -11.16 -32.41 -5.12
CA CYS A 26 -10.51 -32.37 -6.43
C CYS A 26 -11.44 -31.91 -7.58
N TYR A 27 -12.64 -31.41 -7.30
CA TYR A 27 -13.59 -30.99 -8.34
C TYR A 27 -13.01 -29.91 -9.28
N GLY A 28 -13.05 -30.15 -10.59
CA GLY A 28 -12.54 -29.20 -11.60
C GLY A 28 -11.03 -28.93 -11.52
N LEU A 29 -10.26 -29.85 -10.92
CA LEU A 29 -8.80 -29.87 -11.04
C LEU A 29 -8.39 -30.79 -12.19
N SER A 30 -7.19 -30.62 -12.72
CA SER A 30 -6.58 -31.51 -13.71
C SER A 30 -6.54 -32.97 -13.24
N ASP A 31 -6.72 -33.92 -14.15
CA ASP A 31 -6.61 -35.37 -13.90
C ASP A 31 -5.19 -35.79 -13.46
N LEU A 32 -4.20 -34.91 -13.63
CA LEU A 32 -2.84 -35.09 -13.12
C LEU A 32 -2.75 -34.93 -11.59
N VAL A 33 -3.80 -34.41 -10.94
CA VAL A 33 -3.91 -34.32 -9.49
C VAL A 33 -4.46 -35.61 -8.92
N ASP A 34 -3.57 -36.41 -8.32
CA ASP A 34 -3.91 -37.70 -7.75
C ASP A 34 -4.13 -37.62 -6.23
N PRO A 35 -5.37 -37.75 -5.74
CA PRO A 35 -5.67 -37.71 -4.31
C PRO A 35 -5.08 -38.91 -3.54
N VAL A 36 -4.79 -40.03 -4.22
CA VAL A 36 -4.20 -41.23 -3.61
C VAL A 36 -2.75 -40.95 -3.20
N LYS A 37 -1.97 -40.28 -4.05
CA LYS A 37 -0.58 -39.86 -3.73
C LYS A 37 -0.52 -38.99 -2.49
N VAL A 38 -1.46 -38.05 -2.34
CA VAL A 38 -1.56 -37.21 -1.14
C VAL A 38 -1.85 -38.08 0.08
N ALA A 39 -2.85 -38.95 0.00
CA ALA A 39 -3.25 -39.80 1.12
C ALA A 39 -2.15 -40.77 1.56
N MET A 40 -1.38 -41.34 0.63
CA MET A 40 -0.25 -42.24 0.94
C MET A 40 0.81 -41.52 1.77
N ARG A 41 1.26 -40.35 1.31
CA ARG A 41 2.26 -39.53 2.03
C ARG A 41 1.74 -39.04 3.38
N VAL A 42 0.44 -38.76 3.49
CA VAL A 42 -0.17 -38.39 4.78
C VAL A 42 -0.02 -39.53 5.77
N ILE A 43 -0.30 -40.78 5.38
CA ILE A 43 -0.20 -41.94 6.28
C ILE A 43 1.23 -42.13 6.83
N GLU A 44 2.24 -41.90 6.01
CA GLU A 44 3.65 -42.03 6.41
C GLU A 44 4.02 -41.07 7.57
N GLY A 45 3.33 -39.93 7.67
CA GLY A 45 3.54 -38.92 8.72
C GLY A 45 2.62 -39.05 9.94
N LEU A 46 1.79 -40.09 10.05
CA LEU A 46 0.83 -40.23 11.16
C LEU A 46 1.43 -40.89 12.39
N TYR A 47 0.93 -40.46 13.55
CA TYR A 47 1.18 -41.06 14.85
C TYR A 47 -0.15 -41.32 15.58
N ASP A 48 -0.13 -42.23 16.57
CA ASP A 48 -1.33 -42.57 17.33
C ASP A 48 -1.83 -41.39 18.16
N GLY A 49 -3.12 -41.09 18.08
CA GLY A 49 -3.74 -39.98 18.81
C GLY A 49 -3.74 -38.63 18.08
N VAL A 50 -3.21 -38.57 16.85
CA VAL A 50 -3.25 -37.35 16.01
C VAL A 50 -4.69 -36.83 15.84
N THR A 51 -4.89 -35.52 15.94
CA THR A 51 -6.22 -34.94 15.78
C THR A 51 -6.61 -34.85 14.31
N THR A 52 -7.92 -34.89 14.03
CA THR A 52 -8.43 -34.68 12.66
C THR A 52 -8.13 -33.29 12.08
N SER A 53 -7.79 -32.30 12.93
CA SER A 53 -7.37 -30.97 12.48
C SER A 53 -5.90 -30.95 12.05
N GLU A 54 -5.02 -31.62 12.81
CA GLU A 54 -3.61 -31.81 12.45
C GLU A 54 -3.47 -32.67 11.20
N LEU A 55 -4.30 -33.71 11.06
CA LEU A 55 -4.38 -34.53 9.85
C LEU A 55 -4.71 -33.68 8.60
N ASP A 56 -5.70 -32.80 8.70
CA ASP A 56 -6.09 -31.92 7.59
C ASP A 56 -4.97 -30.90 7.26
N ASN A 57 -4.24 -30.40 8.26
CA ASN A 57 -3.08 -29.53 8.05
C ASN A 57 -1.93 -30.26 7.34
N LEU A 58 -1.58 -31.46 7.79
CA LEU A 58 -0.56 -32.30 7.16
C LEU A 58 -0.92 -32.62 5.70
N ALA A 59 -2.18 -32.97 5.43
CA ALA A 59 -2.66 -33.22 4.08
C ALA A 59 -2.57 -31.98 3.18
N ALA A 60 -2.86 -30.78 3.71
CA ALA A 60 -2.70 -29.54 2.96
C ALA A 60 -1.22 -29.23 2.68
N GLU A 61 -0.33 -29.41 3.65
CA GLU A 61 1.11 -29.19 3.49
C GLU A 61 1.70 -30.14 2.45
N ILE A 62 1.38 -31.44 2.54
CA ILE A 62 1.80 -32.45 1.56
C ILE A 62 1.28 -32.10 0.16
N ALA A 63 0.00 -31.75 0.02
CA ALA A 63 -0.55 -31.31 -1.25
C ALA A 63 0.22 -30.08 -1.77
N ALA A 64 0.56 -29.11 -0.92
CA ALA A 64 1.34 -27.94 -1.33
C ALA A 64 2.74 -28.32 -1.86
N THR A 65 3.41 -29.32 -1.27
CA THR A 65 4.72 -29.79 -1.78
C THR A 65 4.64 -30.39 -3.19
N LEU A 66 3.47 -30.89 -3.60
CA LEU A 66 3.23 -31.47 -4.93
C LEU A 66 2.93 -30.42 -6.01
N THR A 67 2.92 -29.13 -5.67
CA THR A 67 2.77 -28.02 -6.64
C THR A 67 3.83 -28.06 -7.73
N THR A 68 5.03 -28.58 -7.43
CA THR A 68 6.11 -28.79 -8.40
C THR A 68 5.76 -29.81 -9.49
N GLN A 69 4.79 -30.69 -9.26
CA GLN A 69 4.29 -31.64 -10.25
C GLN A 69 3.17 -31.04 -11.11
N HIS A 70 2.25 -30.31 -10.47
CA HIS A 70 1.16 -29.63 -11.18
C HIS A 70 0.60 -28.48 -10.33
N PRO A 71 0.32 -27.29 -10.88
CA PRO A 71 -0.13 -26.12 -10.11
C PRO A 71 -1.47 -26.33 -9.37
N ASP A 72 -2.36 -27.18 -9.89
CA ASP A 72 -3.64 -27.47 -9.21
C ASP A 72 -3.49 -28.15 -7.84
N TYR A 73 -2.33 -28.73 -7.52
CA TYR A 73 -2.07 -29.21 -6.15
C TYR A 73 -2.06 -28.06 -5.13
N ALA A 74 -1.65 -26.84 -5.51
CA ALA A 74 -1.75 -25.66 -4.65
C ALA A 74 -3.23 -25.30 -4.36
N ARG A 75 -4.12 -25.49 -5.35
CA ARG A 75 -5.56 -25.30 -5.16
C ARG A 75 -6.14 -26.39 -4.27
N LEU A 76 -5.73 -27.65 -4.45
CA LEU A 76 -6.14 -28.74 -3.57
C LEU A 76 -5.72 -28.48 -2.11
N ALA A 77 -4.46 -28.08 -1.89
CA ALA A 77 -3.93 -27.72 -0.59
C ALA A 77 -4.73 -26.59 0.08
N ALA A 78 -5.07 -25.55 -0.69
CA ALA A 78 -5.92 -24.47 -0.21
C ALA A 78 -7.31 -24.97 0.19
N ARG A 79 -7.95 -25.80 -0.66
CA ARG A 79 -9.29 -26.35 -0.40
C ARG A 79 -9.32 -27.23 0.85
N ILE A 80 -8.28 -28.02 1.09
CA ILE A 80 -8.14 -28.81 2.33
C ILE A 80 -8.05 -27.86 3.53
N SER A 81 -7.21 -26.82 3.45
CA SER A 81 -7.04 -25.84 4.52
C SER A 81 -8.33 -25.06 4.82
N VAL A 82 -9.04 -24.62 3.77
CA VAL A 82 -10.34 -23.94 3.88
C VAL A 82 -11.40 -24.87 4.49
N SER A 83 -11.45 -26.13 4.04
CA SER A 83 -12.35 -27.13 4.62
C SER A 83 -12.07 -27.34 6.10
N ASN A 84 -10.79 -27.35 6.49
CA ASN A 84 -10.39 -27.43 7.90
C ASN A 84 -10.86 -26.19 8.68
N LEU A 85 -10.61 -24.99 8.16
CA LEU A 85 -11.05 -23.73 8.76
C LEU A 85 -12.57 -23.69 8.96
N HIS A 86 -13.35 -24.06 7.94
CA HIS A 86 -14.81 -24.08 8.03
C HIS A 86 -15.34 -25.03 9.12
N LYS A 87 -14.63 -26.12 9.41
CA LYS A 87 -15.00 -27.04 10.50
C LYS A 87 -14.63 -26.54 11.89
N ASN A 88 -13.73 -25.56 11.96
CA ASN A 88 -13.23 -24.97 13.21
C ASN A 88 -13.77 -23.56 13.47
N THR A 89 -14.68 -23.06 12.62
CA THR A 89 -15.28 -21.70 12.70
C THR A 89 -16.79 -21.76 12.58
N LYS A 90 -17.49 -20.83 13.25
CA LYS A 90 -18.93 -20.65 13.09
C LYS A 90 -19.27 -20.31 11.63
N LYS A 91 -20.44 -20.73 11.18
CA LYS A 91 -20.90 -20.45 9.80
C LYS A 91 -21.52 -19.07 9.69
N SER A 92 -22.41 -18.67 10.61
CA SER A 92 -23.08 -17.37 10.56
C SER A 92 -22.05 -16.24 10.70
N PHE A 93 -22.15 -15.22 9.85
CA PHE A 93 -21.32 -14.03 9.94
C PHE A 93 -21.74 -13.18 11.14
N SER A 94 -23.04 -12.96 11.32
CA SER A 94 -23.56 -12.17 12.44
C SER A 94 -23.17 -12.74 13.81
N GLU A 95 -23.18 -14.08 13.98
CA GLU A 95 -22.70 -14.74 15.20
C GLU A 95 -21.19 -14.51 15.45
N VAL A 96 -20.35 -14.59 14.42
CA VAL A 96 -18.91 -14.32 14.56
C VAL A 96 -18.68 -12.86 14.91
N MET A 97 -19.40 -11.93 14.29
CA MET A 97 -19.31 -10.50 14.61
C MET A 97 -19.77 -10.21 16.04
N HIS A 98 -20.78 -10.92 16.53
CA HIS A 98 -21.20 -10.86 17.93
C HIS A 98 -20.11 -11.36 18.88
N ASP A 99 -19.45 -12.49 18.58
CA ASP A 99 -18.34 -12.99 19.40
C ASP A 99 -17.15 -12.02 19.43
N LEU A 100 -16.84 -11.37 18.30
CA LEU A 100 -15.77 -10.37 18.19
C LEU A 100 -16.08 -9.10 18.97
N TYR A 101 -17.33 -8.65 18.94
CA TYR A 101 -17.79 -7.49 19.70
C TYR A 101 -17.87 -7.76 21.20
N THR A 102 -18.34 -8.93 21.62
CA THR A 102 -18.50 -9.28 23.05
C THR A 102 -17.22 -9.84 23.68
N TYR A 103 -16.09 -9.83 22.96
CA TYR A 103 -14.82 -10.35 23.44
C TYR A 103 -14.37 -9.72 24.77
N VAL A 104 -14.06 -10.58 25.72
CA VAL A 104 -13.45 -10.24 27.01
C VAL A 104 -12.05 -10.80 27.03
N ASN A 105 -11.07 -9.97 27.36
CA ASN A 105 -9.69 -10.43 27.50
C ASN A 105 -9.60 -11.41 28.69
N PRO A 106 -9.22 -12.68 28.47
CA PRO A 106 -9.26 -13.71 29.51
C PRO A 106 -8.25 -13.45 30.65
N ARG A 107 -7.21 -12.64 30.41
CA ARG A 107 -6.20 -12.31 31.42
C ARG A 107 -6.60 -11.14 32.30
N THR A 108 -7.40 -10.20 31.79
CA THR A 108 -7.76 -8.97 32.52
C THR A 108 -9.23 -8.91 32.94
N GLY A 109 -10.09 -9.77 32.39
CA GLY A 109 -11.53 -9.74 32.61
C GLY A 109 -12.22 -8.50 32.02
N LYS A 110 -11.49 -7.63 31.30
CA LYS A 110 -12.04 -6.41 30.70
C LYS A 110 -12.59 -6.67 29.31
N LYS A 111 -13.70 -6.00 28.98
CA LYS A 111 -14.21 -5.93 27.61
C LYS A 111 -13.14 -5.35 26.69
N ALA A 112 -12.89 -6.02 25.58
CA ALA A 112 -11.88 -5.64 24.59
C ALA A 112 -12.46 -5.85 23.18
N PRO A 113 -13.55 -5.15 22.81
CA PRO A 113 -14.24 -5.39 21.55
C PRO A 113 -13.27 -5.28 20.36
N LEU A 114 -13.40 -6.19 19.40
CA LEU A 114 -12.63 -6.17 18.14
C LEU A 114 -13.43 -5.56 16.99
N LEU A 115 -14.68 -5.17 17.24
CA LEU A 115 -15.58 -4.52 16.30
C LEU A 115 -16.07 -3.20 16.90
N SER A 116 -16.27 -2.17 16.08
CA SER A 116 -16.84 -0.90 16.52
C SER A 116 -18.34 -1.02 16.80
N ASP A 117 -18.86 -0.20 17.72
CA ASP A 117 -20.26 -0.18 18.13
C ASP A 117 -21.20 0.11 16.93
N GLU A 118 -20.83 1.07 16.07
CA GLU A 118 -21.58 1.46 14.87
C GLU A 118 -21.74 0.28 13.90
N VAL A 119 -20.64 -0.40 13.58
CA VAL A 119 -20.63 -1.54 12.65
C VAL A 119 -21.35 -2.74 13.24
N TYR A 120 -21.17 -3.01 14.53
CA TYR A 120 -21.90 -4.07 15.23
C TYR A 120 -23.41 -3.86 15.18
N LYS A 121 -23.87 -2.62 15.41
CA LYS A 121 -25.29 -2.26 15.32
C LYS A 121 -25.84 -2.52 13.91
N ILE A 122 -25.17 -2.02 12.88
CA ILE A 122 -25.61 -2.21 11.47
C ILE A 122 -25.69 -3.69 11.11
N ILE A 123 -24.69 -4.49 11.52
CA ILE A 123 -24.69 -5.92 11.26
C ILE A 123 -25.84 -6.62 11.99
N THR A 124 -26.11 -6.23 13.23
CA THR A 124 -27.20 -6.79 14.04
C THR A 124 -28.57 -6.46 13.44
N ASP A 125 -28.78 -5.19 13.06
CA ASP A 125 -30.03 -4.69 12.48
C ASP A 125 -30.34 -5.35 11.12
N ASN A 126 -29.31 -5.85 10.41
CA ASN A 126 -29.43 -6.41 9.05
C ASN A 126 -28.97 -7.88 8.95
N LYS A 127 -28.90 -8.60 10.07
CA LYS A 127 -28.24 -9.91 10.16
C LYS A 127 -28.72 -10.94 9.13
N ASP A 128 -30.04 -11.02 8.88
CA ASP A 128 -30.61 -12.05 8.01
C ASP A 128 -30.25 -11.80 6.54
N LYS A 129 -30.25 -10.53 6.12
CA LYS A 129 -29.81 -10.11 4.78
C LYS A 129 -28.32 -10.36 4.59
N LEU A 130 -27.49 -10.02 5.57
CA LEU A 130 -26.04 -10.17 5.48
C LEU A 130 -25.61 -11.65 5.49
N ASP A 131 -26.17 -12.46 6.40
CA ASP A 131 -25.85 -13.88 6.50
C ASP A 131 -26.28 -14.66 5.25
N SER A 132 -27.41 -14.30 4.63
CA SER A 132 -27.88 -14.94 3.40
C SER A 132 -27.13 -14.51 2.13
N THR A 133 -26.51 -13.33 2.13
CA THR A 133 -25.75 -12.82 0.98
C THR A 133 -24.37 -13.48 0.83
N ILE A 134 -23.79 -13.99 1.93
CA ILE A 134 -22.43 -14.53 1.92
C ILE A 134 -22.35 -15.89 1.21
N ILE A 135 -21.44 -15.99 0.23
CA ILE A 135 -21.19 -17.21 -0.53
C ILE A 135 -19.89 -17.88 -0.07
N TYR A 136 -19.98 -18.78 0.92
CA TYR A 136 -18.82 -19.49 1.49
C TYR A 136 -18.04 -20.35 0.50
N ASN A 137 -18.64 -20.75 -0.62
CA ASN A 137 -17.93 -21.48 -1.66
C ASN A 137 -16.79 -20.67 -2.29
N ARG A 138 -16.82 -19.34 -2.18
CA ARG A 138 -15.75 -18.45 -2.66
C ARG A 138 -14.44 -18.61 -1.88
N ASP A 139 -14.48 -19.10 -0.64
CA ASP A 139 -13.26 -19.40 0.12
C ASP A 139 -12.42 -20.50 -0.55
N PHE A 140 -13.04 -21.42 -1.29
CA PHE A 140 -12.32 -22.47 -2.02
C PHE A 140 -11.66 -21.96 -3.32
N GLY A 141 -11.80 -20.67 -3.62
CA GLY A 141 -11.16 -20.02 -4.75
C GLY A 141 -9.72 -19.57 -4.48
N TYR A 142 -9.28 -19.46 -3.22
CA TYR A 142 -7.89 -19.10 -2.89
C TYR A 142 -6.91 -20.22 -3.23
N ASP A 143 -5.65 -19.86 -3.51
CA ASP A 143 -4.55 -20.80 -3.51
C ASP A 143 -3.98 -20.96 -2.09
N TYR A 144 -3.04 -21.90 -1.92
CA TYR A 144 -2.55 -22.26 -0.60
C TYR A 144 -1.84 -21.09 0.09
N PHE A 145 -0.94 -20.42 -0.63
CA PHE A 145 -0.14 -19.32 -0.06
C PHE A 145 -0.98 -18.07 0.23
N GLY A 146 -1.92 -17.74 -0.64
CA GLY A 146 -2.88 -16.67 -0.41
C GLY A 146 -3.75 -16.95 0.82
N PHE A 147 -4.27 -18.18 0.96
CA PHE A 147 -5.03 -18.56 2.15
C PHE A 147 -4.20 -18.54 3.43
N LYS A 148 -2.97 -19.08 3.41
CA LYS A 148 -2.07 -19.05 4.58
C LYS A 148 -1.68 -17.64 4.99
N THR A 149 -1.54 -16.74 4.03
CA THR A 149 -1.32 -15.31 4.30
C THR A 149 -2.51 -14.72 5.06
N LEU A 150 -3.75 -15.03 4.65
CA LEU A 150 -4.96 -14.61 5.36
C LEU A 150 -5.02 -15.17 6.79
N GLU A 151 -4.79 -16.47 6.98
CA GLU A 151 -4.78 -17.12 8.31
C GLU A 151 -3.74 -16.53 9.27
N ARG A 152 -2.56 -16.18 8.74
CA ARG A 152 -1.46 -15.67 9.55
C ARG A 152 -1.82 -14.31 10.14
N SER A 153 -2.32 -13.38 9.32
CA SER A 153 -2.32 -11.96 9.67
C SER A 153 -3.65 -11.23 9.52
N TYR A 154 -4.59 -11.70 8.68
CA TYR A 154 -5.78 -10.93 8.28
C TYR A 154 -7.06 -11.35 9.00
N LEU A 155 -7.25 -12.66 9.22
CA LEU A 155 -8.45 -13.17 9.88
C LEU A 155 -8.38 -12.90 11.39
N LEU A 156 -9.38 -12.22 11.95
CA LEU A 156 -9.43 -11.91 13.37
C LEU A 156 -9.47 -13.20 14.21
N LYS A 157 -8.79 -13.14 15.36
CA LYS A 157 -8.59 -14.27 16.27
C LYS A 157 -9.18 -13.97 17.65
N LEU A 158 -9.82 -14.97 18.24
CA LEU A 158 -10.25 -14.99 19.64
C LEU A 158 -9.38 -15.98 20.39
N ASN A 159 -8.69 -15.53 21.45
CA ASN A 159 -7.80 -16.37 22.26
C ASN A 159 -6.76 -17.15 21.42
N GLY A 160 -6.21 -16.50 20.39
CA GLY A 160 -5.23 -17.10 19.47
C GLY A 160 -5.82 -18.03 18.40
N LYS A 161 -7.12 -18.32 18.44
CA LYS A 161 -7.82 -19.15 17.44
C LYS A 161 -8.53 -18.27 16.42
N ILE A 162 -8.47 -18.65 15.14
CA ILE A 162 -9.14 -17.92 14.06
C ILE A 162 -10.66 -17.98 14.27
N ALA A 163 -11.31 -16.81 14.26
CA ALA A 163 -12.76 -16.68 14.37
C ALA A 163 -13.40 -16.40 13.00
N GLU A 164 -12.77 -15.54 12.19
CA GLU A 164 -13.28 -15.16 10.88
C GLU A 164 -12.94 -16.17 9.78
N ARG A 165 -13.89 -16.39 8.88
CA ARG A 165 -13.62 -16.91 7.53
C ARG A 165 -13.21 -15.77 6.60
N PRO A 166 -12.55 -16.03 5.46
CA PRO A 166 -12.24 -14.97 4.48
C PRO A 166 -13.48 -14.19 4.06
N GLN A 167 -14.62 -14.85 3.81
CA GLN A 167 -15.87 -14.14 3.52
C GLN A 167 -16.35 -13.21 4.65
N HIS A 168 -16.14 -13.60 5.93
CA HIS A 168 -16.51 -12.76 7.07
C HIS A 168 -15.67 -11.49 7.11
N MET A 169 -14.36 -11.62 6.90
CA MET A 169 -13.45 -10.47 6.81
C MET A 169 -13.87 -9.53 5.67
N LEU A 170 -14.17 -10.06 4.47
CA LEU A 170 -14.57 -9.24 3.33
C LEU A 170 -15.90 -8.51 3.56
N MET A 171 -16.89 -9.15 4.19
CA MET A 171 -18.16 -8.49 4.54
C MET A 171 -17.96 -7.44 5.64
N ARG A 172 -17.15 -7.72 6.68
CA ARG A 172 -16.78 -6.72 7.69
C ARG A 172 -16.12 -5.50 7.06
N VAL A 173 -15.18 -5.71 6.13
CA VAL A 173 -14.51 -4.62 5.43
C VAL A 173 -15.50 -3.78 4.63
N ALA A 174 -16.41 -4.42 3.89
CA ALA A 174 -17.41 -3.72 3.09
C ALA A 174 -18.37 -2.90 3.96
N ILE A 175 -18.88 -3.47 5.05
CA ILE A 175 -19.74 -2.74 6.00
C ILE A 175 -18.95 -1.63 6.69
N GLY A 176 -17.69 -1.84 7.08
CA GLY A 176 -16.87 -0.80 7.70
C GLY A 176 -16.59 0.40 6.79
N ILE A 177 -16.57 0.22 5.47
CA ILE A 177 -16.41 1.31 4.50
C ILE A 177 -17.74 2.05 4.24
N HIS A 178 -18.84 1.29 4.06
CA HIS A 178 -20.10 1.84 3.54
C HIS A 178 -21.17 2.08 4.61
N LEU A 179 -21.06 1.43 5.77
CA LEU A 179 -21.98 1.50 6.90
C LEU A 179 -23.44 1.28 6.47
N ASP A 180 -24.29 2.29 6.65
CA ASP A 180 -25.73 2.23 6.37
C ASP A 180 -26.05 2.10 4.87
N ASP A 181 -25.10 2.41 3.98
CA ASP A 181 -25.23 2.19 2.54
C ASP A 181 -24.99 0.71 2.20
N LEU A 182 -25.98 -0.12 2.55
CA LEU A 182 -25.92 -1.56 2.39
C LEU A 182 -25.80 -1.99 0.93
N ASP A 183 -26.40 -1.26 -0.01
CA ASP A 183 -26.32 -1.63 -1.42
C ASP A 183 -24.89 -1.50 -1.93
N SER A 184 -24.19 -0.41 -1.58
CA SER A 184 -22.76 -0.29 -1.89
C SER A 184 -21.90 -1.28 -1.09
N ALA A 185 -22.25 -1.59 0.16
CA ALA A 185 -21.55 -2.62 0.94
C ALA A 185 -21.63 -3.98 0.25
N LEU A 186 -22.83 -4.39 -0.17
CA LEU A 186 -23.04 -5.68 -0.81
C LEU A 186 -22.37 -5.75 -2.18
N GLU A 187 -22.39 -4.67 -2.96
CA GLU A 187 -21.65 -4.60 -4.23
C GLU A 187 -20.14 -4.71 -4.00
N THR A 188 -19.60 -3.98 -3.02
CA THR A 188 -18.18 -4.05 -2.65
C THR A 188 -17.77 -5.45 -2.18
N TYR A 189 -18.59 -6.08 -1.33
CA TYR A 189 -18.38 -7.48 -0.92
C TYR A 189 -18.37 -8.43 -2.12
N GLU A 190 -19.35 -8.29 -3.03
CA GLU A 190 -19.49 -9.13 -4.21
C GLU A 190 -18.24 -9.05 -5.10
N LEU A 191 -17.75 -7.84 -5.37
CA LEU A 191 -16.59 -7.62 -6.22
C LEU A 191 -15.28 -8.10 -5.56
N MET A 192 -15.08 -7.83 -4.27
CA MET A 192 -13.89 -8.31 -3.54
C MET A 192 -13.88 -9.84 -3.43
N SER A 193 -15.02 -10.46 -3.11
CA SER A 193 -15.10 -11.92 -2.96
C SER A 193 -15.02 -12.67 -4.30
N LYS A 194 -15.34 -11.99 -5.41
CA LYS A 194 -15.01 -12.43 -6.78
C LYS A 194 -13.58 -12.09 -7.22
N LYS A 195 -12.79 -11.43 -6.36
CA LYS A 195 -11.38 -11.08 -6.54
C LYS A 195 -11.09 -10.05 -7.65
N TYR A 196 -12.06 -9.23 -8.02
CA TYR A 196 -11.82 -8.18 -9.02
C TYR A 196 -10.87 -7.09 -8.52
N PHE A 197 -10.87 -6.83 -7.22
CA PHE A 197 -9.94 -5.92 -6.56
C PHE A 197 -9.76 -6.31 -5.09
N THR A 198 -8.77 -5.71 -4.45
CA THR A 198 -8.62 -5.73 -3.00
C THR A 198 -8.28 -4.35 -2.49
N HIS A 199 -8.80 -3.99 -1.31
CA HIS A 199 -8.25 -2.86 -0.56
C HIS A 199 -6.87 -3.22 0.01
N ALA A 200 -6.09 -2.19 0.33
CA ALA A 200 -4.78 -2.37 0.94
C ALA A 200 -4.87 -2.99 2.34
N THR A 201 -3.74 -3.53 2.82
CA THR A 201 -3.67 -4.27 4.08
C THR A 201 -4.29 -3.53 5.28
N PRO A 202 -4.02 -2.24 5.53
CA PRO A 202 -4.58 -1.56 6.71
C PRO A 202 -6.11 -1.49 6.66
N THR A 203 -6.69 -1.29 5.48
CA THR A 203 -8.15 -1.36 5.30
C THR A 203 -8.68 -2.76 5.63
N LEU A 204 -8.03 -3.84 5.14
CA LEU A 204 -8.45 -5.21 5.45
C LEU A 204 -8.34 -5.56 6.95
N PHE A 205 -7.29 -5.06 7.60
CA PHE A 205 -7.06 -5.27 9.04
C PHE A 205 -8.05 -4.52 9.90
N ASN A 206 -8.29 -3.25 9.60
CA ASN A 206 -8.86 -2.32 10.57
C ASN A 206 -10.26 -1.82 10.21
N SER A 207 -10.74 -2.02 8.98
CA SER A 207 -12.11 -1.66 8.62
C SER A 207 -13.11 -2.43 9.50
N GLY A 208 -14.07 -1.70 10.07
CA GLY A 208 -15.06 -2.23 11.01
C GLY A 208 -14.61 -2.27 12.48
N THR A 209 -13.31 -2.09 12.77
CA THR A 209 -12.76 -2.19 14.14
C THR A 209 -12.90 -0.87 14.93
N PRO A 210 -12.70 -0.86 16.26
CA PRO A 210 -12.91 0.34 17.08
C PRO A 210 -12.06 1.57 16.74
N LYS A 211 -10.88 1.37 16.13
CA LYS A 211 -10.00 2.46 15.66
C LYS A 211 -9.55 2.14 14.23
N PRO A 212 -10.40 2.44 13.23
CA PRO A 212 -10.18 1.99 11.86
C PRO A 212 -9.12 2.85 11.15
N GLN A 213 -7.84 2.63 11.44
CA GLN A 213 -6.76 3.22 10.64
C GLN A 213 -6.62 2.40 9.35
N MET A 214 -7.08 2.95 8.23
CA MET A 214 -7.25 2.24 6.95
C MET A 214 -6.25 2.70 5.88
N SER A 215 -5.58 3.83 6.07
CA SER A 215 -4.59 4.38 5.14
C SER A 215 -3.23 3.69 5.27
N SER A 216 -2.46 3.60 4.19
CA SER A 216 -1.24 2.77 4.15
C SER A 216 0.07 3.52 4.37
N CYS A 217 0.18 4.72 3.81
CA CYS A 217 1.41 5.46 3.82
C CYS A 217 1.17 6.91 4.23
N PHE A 218 2.19 7.50 4.83
CA PHE A 218 2.21 8.89 5.26
C PHE A 218 3.47 9.56 4.73
N LEU A 219 3.36 10.81 4.30
CA LEU A 219 4.48 11.62 3.85
C LEU A 219 4.61 12.80 4.79
N LEU A 220 5.84 13.07 5.22
CA LEU A 220 6.16 14.18 6.11
C LEU A 220 7.29 15.00 5.48
N THR A 221 7.26 16.30 5.73
CA THR A 221 8.45 17.14 5.67
C THR A 221 8.86 17.48 7.09
N MET A 222 10.16 17.65 7.31
CA MET A 222 10.67 18.10 8.60
C MET A 222 10.01 19.45 8.96
N LYS A 223 9.46 19.57 10.18
CA LYS A 223 8.72 20.78 10.58
C LYS A 223 9.58 22.05 10.55
N ASP A 224 10.81 21.94 11.03
CA ASP A 224 11.76 23.04 11.15
C ASP A 224 13.19 22.50 11.39
N ASP A 225 14.21 23.28 11.06
CA ASP A 225 15.62 23.00 11.35
C ASP A 225 15.99 23.41 12.79
N SER A 226 15.29 22.79 13.73
CA SER A 226 15.45 23.00 15.17
C SER A 226 15.24 21.69 15.93
N ILE A 227 15.72 21.62 17.18
CA ILE A 227 15.52 20.43 18.02
C ILE A 227 14.03 20.17 18.23
N ASP A 228 13.23 21.21 18.48
CA ASP A 228 11.79 21.07 18.66
C ASP A 228 11.12 20.55 17.38
N GLY A 229 11.46 21.12 16.21
CA GLY A 229 10.97 20.65 14.92
C GLY A 229 11.32 19.19 14.63
N ILE A 230 12.57 18.79 14.91
CA ILE A 230 13.07 17.41 14.74
C ILE A 230 12.32 16.43 15.66
N TYR A 231 12.19 16.76 16.94
CA TYR A 231 11.58 15.85 17.92
C TYR A 231 10.05 15.80 17.80
N ASP A 232 9.40 16.88 17.38
CA ASP A 232 7.97 16.84 17.03
C ASP A 232 7.72 15.97 15.79
N THR A 233 8.59 16.07 14.78
CA THR A 233 8.53 15.19 13.60
C THR A 233 8.76 13.74 14.01
N LEU A 234 9.74 13.44 14.87
CA LEU A 234 10.00 12.11 15.41
C LEU A 234 8.79 11.54 16.19
N LYS A 235 8.13 12.38 16.98
CA LYS A 235 6.90 12.01 17.71
C LYS A 235 5.76 11.69 16.74
N GLN A 236 5.62 12.43 15.65
CA GLN A 236 4.65 12.12 14.59
C GLN A 236 4.95 10.78 13.93
N THR A 237 6.21 10.52 13.55
CA THR A 237 6.60 9.25 12.92
C THR A 237 6.38 8.06 13.85
N ALA A 238 6.66 8.20 15.14
CA ALA A 238 6.36 7.17 16.14
C ALA A 238 4.86 6.85 16.23
N LYS A 239 3.98 7.87 16.30
CA LYS A 239 2.52 7.66 16.35
C LYS A 239 1.97 7.01 15.08
N ILE A 240 2.51 7.38 13.92
CA ILE A 240 2.15 6.80 12.63
C ILE A 240 2.59 5.33 12.55
N SER A 241 3.85 5.05 12.92
CA SER A 241 4.40 3.68 12.93
C SER A 241 3.64 2.76 13.89
N GLN A 242 3.26 3.27 15.08
CA GLN A 242 2.43 2.54 16.04
C GLN A 242 1.13 2.02 15.39
N SER A 243 0.56 2.83 14.49
CA SER A 243 -0.67 2.53 13.76
C SER A 243 -0.44 1.76 12.46
N ALA A 244 0.76 1.20 12.27
CA ALA A 244 1.17 0.42 11.09
C ALA A 244 1.24 1.20 9.75
N GLY A 245 1.45 2.51 9.80
CA GLY A 245 1.70 3.33 8.62
C GLY A 245 3.17 3.28 8.18
N GLY A 246 3.41 3.11 6.87
CA GLY A 246 4.74 3.35 6.27
C GLY A 246 4.99 4.84 6.09
N ILE A 247 6.26 5.28 6.16
CA ILE A 247 6.60 6.72 6.19
C ILE A 247 7.59 7.07 5.07
N GLY A 248 7.31 8.16 4.35
CA GLY A 248 8.30 8.95 3.62
C GLY A 248 8.58 10.25 4.37
N LEU A 249 9.85 10.60 4.58
CA LEU A 249 10.26 11.80 5.31
C LEU A 249 11.28 12.59 4.49
N SER A 250 10.91 13.80 4.09
CA SER A 250 11.84 14.80 3.55
C SER A 250 12.64 15.45 4.68
N ILE A 251 13.97 15.51 4.51
CA ILE A 251 14.89 16.12 5.48
C ILE A 251 15.79 17.19 4.86
N HIS A 252 15.44 17.70 3.67
CA HIS A 252 16.25 18.64 2.89
C HIS A 252 16.58 19.93 3.63
N ASP A 253 15.69 20.31 4.55
CA ASP A 253 15.75 21.56 5.31
C ASP A 253 16.72 21.49 6.51
N ILE A 254 17.22 20.31 6.89
CA ILE A 254 18.10 20.15 8.06
C ILE A 254 19.53 20.58 7.75
N ARG A 255 20.12 21.41 8.61
CA ARG A 255 21.49 21.90 8.41
C ARG A 255 22.53 20.78 8.40
N ALA A 256 23.52 20.93 7.51
CA ALA A 256 24.61 19.97 7.34
C ALA A 256 25.64 20.02 8.49
N THR A 257 26.53 19.03 8.54
CA THR A 257 27.64 18.93 9.52
C THR A 257 28.52 20.18 9.51
N GLY A 258 28.89 20.69 10.68
CA GLY A 258 29.74 21.89 10.81
C GLY A 258 29.01 23.22 10.70
N SER A 259 27.70 23.23 10.41
CA SER A 259 26.90 24.46 10.38
C SER A 259 26.82 25.15 11.73
N TYR A 260 26.89 26.47 11.76
CA TYR A 260 26.78 27.24 12.99
C TYR A 260 25.41 27.06 13.67
N ILE A 261 25.40 26.99 15.01
CA ILE A 261 24.18 26.98 15.81
C ILE A 261 24.13 28.27 16.62
N ALA A 262 23.28 29.20 16.16
CA ALA A 262 22.98 30.41 16.91
C ALA A 262 22.36 30.06 18.28
N GLY A 263 22.81 30.75 19.34
CA GLY A 263 22.36 30.55 20.71
C GLY A 263 23.25 29.63 21.55
N THR A 264 23.70 28.49 21.03
CA THR A 264 24.62 27.58 21.74
C THR A 264 26.09 27.82 21.43
N ASN A 265 26.38 28.62 20.39
CA ASN A 265 27.73 28.89 19.88
C ASN A 265 28.52 27.61 19.50
N GLY A 266 27.80 26.54 19.15
CA GLY A 266 28.35 25.27 18.70
C GLY A 266 28.22 25.06 17.19
N THR A 267 28.65 23.89 16.72
CA THR A 267 28.49 23.42 15.34
C THR A 267 27.56 22.21 15.28
N SER A 268 26.78 22.11 14.20
CA SER A 268 25.89 20.98 13.93
C SER A 268 26.68 19.70 13.69
N ASN A 269 26.15 18.58 14.19
CA ASN A 269 26.66 17.25 13.88
C ASN A 269 26.09 16.66 12.57
N GLY A 270 25.27 17.44 11.85
CA GLY A 270 24.66 17.06 10.58
C GLY A 270 23.54 16.03 10.70
N ILE A 271 23.16 15.45 9.56
CA ILE A 271 21.99 14.57 9.47
C ILE A 271 22.23 13.16 10.03
N VAL A 272 23.47 12.68 10.08
CA VAL A 272 23.77 11.28 10.45
C VAL A 272 23.33 10.95 11.89
N PRO A 273 23.71 11.72 12.93
CA PRO A 273 23.26 11.42 14.29
C PRO A 273 21.75 11.56 14.47
N MET A 274 21.13 12.54 13.79
CA MET A 274 19.67 12.69 13.77
C MET A 274 19.01 11.41 13.22
N LEU A 275 19.47 10.93 12.07
CA LEU A 275 18.91 9.74 11.43
C LEU A 275 19.09 8.46 12.25
N ARG A 276 20.11 8.37 13.12
CA ARG A 276 20.21 7.27 14.08
C ARG A 276 19.08 7.25 15.10
N VAL A 277 18.62 8.43 15.55
CA VAL A 277 17.44 8.52 16.44
C VAL A 277 16.17 8.03 15.73
N PHE A 278 15.99 8.40 14.46
CA PHE A 278 14.89 7.88 13.63
C PHE A 278 15.01 6.37 13.39
N ASN A 279 16.23 5.86 13.15
CA ASN A 279 16.50 4.43 12.98
C ASN A 279 16.06 3.64 14.21
N ASP A 280 16.50 4.05 15.40
CA ASP A 280 16.18 3.35 16.65
C ASP A 280 14.70 3.49 17.01
N THR A 281 14.06 4.61 16.64
CA THR A 281 12.61 4.77 16.76
C THR A 281 11.85 3.81 15.85
N ALA A 282 12.29 3.62 14.61
CA ALA A 282 11.69 2.66 13.67
C ALA A 282 11.78 1.22 14.21
N ARG A 283 12.89 0.87 14.87
CA ARG A 283 13.08 -0.44 15.53
C ARG A 283 12.23 -0.61 16.77
N TYR A 284 12.08 0.44 17.58
CA TYR A 284 11.35 0.40 18.84
C TYR A 284 9.84 0.32 18.60
N VAL A 285 9.31 1.15 17.70
CA VAL A 285 7.87 1.23 17.41
C VAL A 285 7.51 0.31 16.25
N ASP A 286 7.58 -0.99 16.53
CA ASP A 286 7.25 -2.03 15.58
C ASP A 286 5.75 -2.05 15.26
N GLN A 287 5.39 -2.10 13.98
CA GLN A 287 4.04 -1.83 13.50
C GLN A 287 3.01 -2.86 14.02
N GLY A 288 1.94 -2.37 14.64
CA GLY A 288 0.76 -3.16 14.98
C GLY A 288 0.99 -4.30 15.99
N GLY A 289 1.94 -4.15 16.91
CA GLY A 289 2.25 -5.16 17.94
C GLY A 289 3.06 -6.34 17.41
N GLY A 290 4.04 -6.06 16.53
CA GLY A 290 4.90 -7.08 15.90
C GLY A 290 4.29 -7.73 14.66
N LYS A 291 3.23 -7.13 14.07
CA LYS A 291 2.65 -7.61 12.82
C LYS A 291 3.54 -7.29 11.62
N ARG A 292 4.27 -6.16 11.66
CA ARG A 292 5.20 -5.68 10.61
C ARG A 292 6.32 -4.85 11.21
N LYS A 293 7.42 -4.72 10.45
CA LYS A 293 8.54 -3.84 10.81
C LYS A 293 8.18 -2.37 10.62
N GLY A 294 8.56 -1.50 11.56
CA GLY A 294 8.61 -0.05 11.33
C GLY A 294 9.52 0.26 10.12
N SER A 295 9.11 1.14 9.21
CA SER A 295 9.86 1.41 7.98
C SER A 295 9.68 2.83 7.50
N PHE A 296 10.77 3.59 7.48
CA PHE A 296 10.80 4.99 7.05
C PHE A 296 11.75 5.12 5.85
N ALA A 297 11.30 5.75 4.78
CA ALA A 297 12.14 6.20 3.67
C ALA A 297 12.50 7.67 3.87
N ILE A 298 13.80 7.94 3.91
CA ILE A 298 14.35 9.28 4.08
C ILE A 298 14.71 9.83 2.69
N TYR A 299 14.21 11.01 2.38
CA TYR A 299 14.43 11.70 1.12
C TYR A 299 15.42 12.84 1.30
N LEU A 300 16.44 12.88 0.44
CA LEU A 300 17.44 13.95 0.41
C LEU A 300 17.74 14.40 -1.02
N GLU A 301 17.85 15.72 -1.25
CA GLU A 301 18.29 16.28 -2.52
C GLU A 301 19.82 16.19 -2.69
N PRO A 302 20.34 15.93 -3.91
CA PRO A 302 21.77 15.65 -4.13
C PRO A 302 22.71 16.85 -3.90
N TRP A 303 22.20 18.06 -3.73
CA TRP A 303 23.02 19.23 -3.38
C TRP A 303 23.34 19.30 -1.89
N HIS A 304 22.70 18.51 -1.03
CA HIS A 304 22.91 18.62 0.41
C HIS A 304 24.35 18.26 0.81
N ALA A 305 24.98 19.06 1.67
CA ALA A 305 26.41 18.90 1.98
C ALA A 305 26.79 17.59 2.69
N ASP A 306 25.85 16.94 3.38
CA ASP A 306 26.05 15.60 3.99
C ASP A 306 25.70 14.44 3.03
N ILE A 307 25.54 14.67 1.71
CA ILE A 307 25.02 13.64 0.79
C ILE A 307 25.90 12.39 0.69
N PHE A 308 27.22 12.50 0.79
CA PHE A 308 28.12 11.34 0.73
C PHE A 308 27.93 10.41 1.93
N ASP A 309 27.82 10.98 3.14
CA ASP A 309 27.56 10.21 4.35
C ASP A 309 26.16 9.58 4.32
N PHE A 310 25.17 10.31 3.79
CA PHE A 310 23.82 9.79 3.57
C PHE A 310 23.82 8.52 2.71
N LEU A 311 24.61 8.50 1.63
CA LEU A 311 24.75 7.35 0.73
C LEU A 311 25.44 6.13 1.38
N ASP A 312 26.18 6.34 2.46
CA ASP A 312 26.88 5.28 3.20
C ASP A 312 26.07 4.72 4.38
N LEU A 313 24.96 5.35 4.79
CA LEU A 313 24.19 4.99 6.00
C LEU A 313 23.68 3.54 6.01
N LYS A 314 23.39 2.96 4.83
CA LYS A 314 22.87 1.58 4.71
C LYS A 314 23.94 0.52 4.48
N LYS A 315 25.19 0.92 4.25
CA LYS A 315 26.26 -0.03 3.94
C LYS A 315 26.51 -0.99 5.10
N ASN A 316 26.83 -2.24 4.78
CA ASN A 316 27.06 -3.26 5.80
C ASN A 316 28.41 -3.06 6.52
N HIS A 317 29.42 -2.58 5.81
CA HIS A 317 30.75 -2.27 6.36
C HIS A 317 30.85 -0.81 6.84
N GLY A 318 31.93 -0.49 7.54
CA GLY A 318 32.23 0.83 8.10
C GLY A 318 31.81 1.01 9.57
N LYS A 319 31.89 2.25 10.06
CA LYS A 319 31.69 2.57 11.49
C LYS A 319 30.22 2.55 11.87
N GLU A 320 29.85 1.86 12.96
CA GLU A 320 28.44 1.72 13.35
C GLU A 320 27.77 3.03 13.74
N GLU A 321 28.53 3.94 14.34
CA GLU A 321 28.05 5.27 14.69
C GLU A 321 27.64 6.12 13.47
N MET A 322 28.00 5.67 12.26
CA MET A 322 27.67 6.28 10.97
C MET A 322 26.68 5.42 10.16
N ARG A 323 25.85 4.60 10.81
CA ARG A 323 24.90 3.68 10.14
C ARG A 323 23.48 3.82 10.67
N ALA A 324 22.53 3.61 9.75
CA ALA A 324 21.09 3.62 10.01
C ALA A 324 20.38 2.62 9.07
N ARG A 325 20.67 1.32 9.27
CA ARG A 325 20.32 0.26 8.30
C ARG A 325 18.84 -0.13 8.29
N ASP A 326 18.09 0.20 9.35
CA ASP A 326 16.65 -0.05 9.42
C ASP A 326 15.84 1.03 8.69
N LEU A 327 16.50 2.11 8.25
CA LEU A 327 15.92 3.13 7.37
C LEU A 327 16.09 2.74 5.90
N PHE A 328 15.24 3.33 5.06
CA PHE A 328 15.38 3.36 3.61
C PHE A 328 15.81 4.76 3.17
N PHE A 329 16.53 4.84 2.05
CA PHE A 329 17.10 6.09 1.55
C PHE A 329 16.64 6.33 0.12
N ALA A 330 16.36 7.58 -0.20
CA ALA A 330 15.83 7.99 -1.49
C ALA A 330 16.44 9.33 -1.92
N MET A 331 16.78 9.41 -3.19
CA MET A 331 17.22 10.63 -3.85
C MET A 331 16.00 11.40 -4.37
N TRP A 332 15.97 12.72 -4.09
CA TRP A 332 15.01 13.65 -4.67
C TRP A 332 15.75 14.59 -5.64
N ILE A 333 15.78 14.20 -6.92
CA ILE A 333 16.79 14.67 -7.88
C ILE A 333 16.21 15.80 -8.73
N PRO A 334 16.79 17.02 -8.71
CA PRO A 334 16.48 18.06 -9.70
C PRO A 334 17.09 17.71 -11.06
N ASP A 335 16.44 18.12 -12.15
CA ASP A 335 16.88 17.91 -13.53
C ASP A 335 18.28 18.50 -13.76
N LEU A 336 18.58 19.65 -13.14
CA LEU A 336 19.91 20.28 -13.20
C LEU A 336 21.05 19.35 -12.78
N PHE A 337 20.85 18.51 -11.75
CA PHE A 337 21.89 17.55 -11.35
C PHE A 337 22.16 16.55 -12.48
N MET A 338 21.11 16.02 -13.10
CA MET A 338 21.23 15.08 -14.22
C MET A 338 21.89 15.72 -15.44
N ASN A 339 21.56 16.98 -15.74
CA ASN A 339 22.21 17.76 -16.81
C ASN A 339 23.71 17.90 -16.53
N ARG A 340 24.09 18.29 -15.29
CA ARG A 340 25.51 18.41 -14.88
C ARG A 340 26.25 17.06 -14.95
N VAL A 341 25.60 15.94 -14.62
CA VAL A 341 26.20 14.60 -14.78
C VAL A 341 26.49 14.28 -16.25
N GLN A 342 25.50 14.56 -17.12
CA GLN A 342 25.63 14.31 -18.56
C GLN A 342 26.76 15.14 -19.17
N GLU A 343 26.85 16.42 -18.81
CA GLU A 343 27.84 17.39 -19.32
C GLU A 343 29.23 17.28 -18.68
N ASP A 344 29.43 16.39 -17.70
CA ASP A 344 30.64 16.35 -16.86
C ASP A 344 30.93 17.70 -16.15
N GLY A 345 29.84 18.39 -15.79
CA GLY A 345 29.85 19.66 -15.10
C GLY A 345 30.23 19.55 -13.63
N ASN A 346 30.44 20.70 -13.02
CA ASN A 346 30.62 20.80 -11.58
C ASN A 346 29.28 20.70 -10.85
N TRP A 347 29.31 20.28 -9.59
CA TRP A 347 28.16 20.27 -8.69
C TRP A 347 28.57 20.83 -7.34
N THR A 348 27.81 21.78 -6.83
CA THR A 348 28.09 22.47 -5.58
C THR A 348 27.21 21.93 -4.46
N LEU A 349 27.85 21.46 -3.41
CA LEU A 349 27.22 21.00 -2.19
C LEU A 349 26.96 22.18 -1.24
N MET A 350 25.75 22.27 -0.72
CA MET A 350 25.23 23.40 0.04
C MET A 350 24.59 22.96 1.36
N CYS A 351 24.60 23.85 2.35
CA CYS A 351 23.82 23.69 3.57
C CYS A 351 22.52 24.50 3.46
N PRO A 352 21.34 23.92 3.78
CA PRO A 352 20.06 24.65 3.65
C PRO A 352 19.98 25.90 4.54
N ASN A 353 20.69 25.93 5.67
CA ASN A 353 20.77 27.14 6.53
C ASN A 353 21.56 28.30 5.87
N GLU A 354 22.49 27.99 4.96
CA GLU A 354 23.29 29.00 4.23
C GLU A 354 22.66 29.34 2.86
N CYS A 355 21.96 28.37 2.27
CA CYS A 355 21.31 28.44 0.96
C CYS A 355 19.81 28.08 1.09
N PRO A 356 19.01 28.88 1.80
CA PRO A 356 17.60 28.57 2.07
C PRO A 356 16.74 28.64 0.81
N GLY A 357 15.60 27.94 0.81
CA GLY A 357 14.58 27.98 -0.25
C GLY A 357 14.80 26.99 -1.41
N LEU A 358 15.94 26.30 -1.48
CA LEU A 358 16.16 25.25 -2.49
C LEU A 358 15.12 24.11 -2.43
N PRO A 359 14.72 23.60 -1.24
CA PRO A 359 13.67 22.57 -1.15
C PRO A 359 12.27 23.06 -1.54
N ASP A 360 12.05 24.38 -1.49
CA ASP A 360 10.74 25.00 -1.73
C ASP A 360 10.55 25.43 -3.19
N THR A 361 11.55 25.25 -4.04
CA THR A 361 11.55 25.61 -5.47
C THR A 361 11.82 24.40 -6.33
N HIS A 362 11.42 24.41 -7.60
CA HIS A 362 11.68 23.32 -8.56
C HIS A 362 11.85 23.87 -9.98
N SER A 363 12.40 23.06 -10.89
CA SER A 363 12.61 23.43 -12.31
C SER A 363 13.36 24.76 -12.45
N ASP A 364 12.99 25.63 -13.37
CA ASP A 364 13.67 26.89 -13.67
C ASP A 364 13.90 27.79 -12.43
N GLU A 365 12.96 27.79 -11.46
CA GLU A 365 13.10 28.58 -10.23
C GLU A 365 14.21 28.02 -9.33
N PHE A 366 14.27 26.69 -9.20
CA PHE A 366 15.35 26.01 -8.49
C PHE A 366 16.70 26.26 -9.17
N GLU A 367 16.76 26.15 -10.50
CA GLU A 367 17.99 26.37 -11.25
C GLU A 367 18.52 27.79 -11.05
N ALA A 368 17.65 28.79 -11.18
CA ALA A 368 18.02 30.19 -10.97
C ALA A 368 18.55 30.44 -9.55
N LEU A 369 17.88 29.90 -8.53
CA LEU A 369 18.28 30.05 -7.14
C LEU A 369 19.61 29.34 -6.83
N TYR A 370 19.76 28.11 -7.31
CA TYR A 370 20.96 27.31 -7.13
C TYR A 370 22.18 27.98 -7.79
N LEU A 371 22.06 28.40 -9.05
CA LEU A 371 23.12 29.08 -9.78
C LEU A 371 23.51 30.42 -9.14
N LYS A 372 22.54 31.15 -8.59
CA LYS A 372 22.80 32.36 -7.81
C LYS A 372 23.68 32.07 -6.60
N TYR A 373 23.38 31.02 -5.84
CA TYR A 373 24.20 30.64 -4.68
C TYR A 373 25.60 30.14 -5.08
N GLU A 374 25.75 29.45 -6.22
CA GLU A 374 27.07 29.14 -6.79
C GLU A 374 27.85 30.42 -7.10
N ALA A 375 27.23 31.40 -7.77
CA ALA A 375 27.87 32.67 -8.13
C ALA A 375 28.24 33.55 -6.92
N GLU A 376 27.46 33.48 -5.84
CA GLU A 376 27.72 34.16 -4.57
C GLU A 376 28.80 33.46 -3.73
N GLY A 377 29.29 32.28 -4.14
CA GLY A 377 30.29 31.52 -3.39
C GLY A 377 29.78 30.94 -2.07
N LYS A 378 28.47 30.69 -1.95
CA LYS A 378 27.84 30.12 -0.73
C LYS A 378 27.96 28.60 -0.61
N GLY A 379 28.48 27.95 -1.64
CA GLY A 379 28.75 26.51 -1.63
C GLY A 379 29.81 26.12 -0.61
N ARG A 380 29.61 24.97 0.03
CA ARG A 380 30.60 24.41 0.98
C ARG A 380 31.71 23.63 0.29
N LYS A 381 31.34 22.92 -0.78
CA LYS A 381 32.26 22.12 -1.57
C LYS A 381 31.75 22.01 -2.99
N THR A 382 32.60 22.29 -3.97
CA THR A 382 32.30 22.01 -5.37
C THR A 382 33.05 20.75 -5.79
N ILE A 383 32.34 19.82 -6.42
CA ILE A 383 32.83 18.53 -6.89
C ILE A 383 32.49 18.37 -8.37
N LYS A 384 32.94 17.27 -8.99
CA LYS A 384 32.37 16.83 -10.27
C LYS A 384 31.01 16.17 -10.03
N ALA A 385 30.01 16.49 -10.85
CA ALA A 385 28.69 15.86 -10.74
C ALA A 385 28.78 14.33 -10.88
N ARG A 386 29.67 13.84 -11.75
CA ARG A 386 29.93 12.41 -11.95
C ARG A 386 30.50 11.71 -10.71
N GLU A 387 31.28 12.39 -9.88
CA GLU A 387 31.79 11.83 -8.62
C GLU A 387 30.64 11.42 -7.69
N LEU A 388 29.63 12.30 -7.54
CA LEU A 388 28.44 11.99 -6.75
C LEU A 388 27.57 10.92 -7.43
N TRP A 389 27.45 10.97 -8.76
CA TRP A 389 26.71 9.96 -9.51
C TRP A 389 27.31 8.55 -9.34
N GLU A 390 28.64 8.43 -9.43
CA GLU A 390 29.36 7.18 -9.16
C GLU A 390 29.10 6.68 -7.74
N LYS A 391 29.11 7.59 -6.74
CA LYS A 391 28.80 7.24 -5.36
C LYS A 391 27.35 6.74 -5.17
N ILE A 392 26.39 7.35 -5.87
CA ILE A 392 24.99 6.89 -5.87
C ILE A 392 24.90 5.47 -6.44
N MET A 393 25.54 5.21 -7.58
CA MET A 393 25.56 3.88 -8.20
C MET A 393 26.27 2.84 -7.32
N GLU A 394 27.39 3.20 -6.69
CA GLU A 394 28.10 2.34 -5.73
C GLU A 394 27.18 1.90 -4.58
N SER A 395 26.44 2.84 -4.00
CA SER A 395 25.46 2.53 -2.93
C SER A 395 24.35 1.61 -3.43
N GLN A 396 23.84 1.84 -4.65
CA GLN A 396 22.82 0.98 -5.27
C GLN A 396 23.33 -0.44 -5.54
N ILE A 397 24.56 -0.57 -6.03
CA ILE A 397 25.20 -1.88 -6.26
C ILE A 397 25.36 -2.64 -4.94
N GLU A 398 25.78 -1.96 -3.87
CA GLU A 398 26.00 -2.60 -2.58
C GLU A 398 24.71 -2.91 -1.80
N THR A 399 23.68 -2.07 -1.93
CA THR A 399 22.52 -2.08 -1.02
C THR A 399 21.15 -2.15 -1.69
N GLY A 400 21.08 -1.94 -3.00
CA GLY A 400 19.83 -1.78 -3.76
C GLY A 400 19.14 -0.42 -3.56
N THR A 401 19.77 0.52 -2.85
CA THR A 401 19.27 1.87 -2.54
C THR A 401 20.42 2.89 -2.70
N PRO A 402 20.17 4.20 -2.85
CA PRO A 402 18.90 4.90 -2.69
C PRO A 402 17.91 4.68 -3.83
N TYR A 403 16.62 4.89 -3.53
CA TYR A 403 15.59 5.06 -4.55
C TYR A 403 15.87 6.30 -5.41
N MET A 404 15.38 6.33 -6.65
CA MET A 404 15.60 7.42 -7.59
C MET A 404 14.28 8.08 -7.96
N LEU A 405 14.10 9.34 -7.54
CA LEU A 405 12.93 10.12 -7.89
C LEU A 405 13.35 11.47 -8.46
N TYR A 406 12.61 11.94 -9.46
CA TYR A 406 12.91 13.17 -10.18
C TYR A 406 11.97 14.29 -9.70
N LYS A 407 12.51 15.19 -8.89
CA LYS A 407 11.81 16.30 -8.22
C LYS A 407 10.99 17.11 -9.20
N ASP A 408 11.60 17.49 -10.32
CA ASP A 408 10.97 18.41 -11.26
C ASP A 408 9.87 17.73 -12.07
N ALA A 409 10.06 16.47 -12.45
CA ALA A 409 9.01 15.68 -13.07
C ALA A 409 7.82 15.47 -12.14
N ALA A 410 8.06 15.22 -10.85
CA ALA A 410 7.00 15.07 -9.86
C ALA A 410 6.20 16.36 -9.67
N ASN A 411 6.89 17.51 -9.59
CA ASN A 411 6.25 18.80 -9.36
C ASN A 411 5.51 19.33 -10.60
N ARG A 412 6.15 19.36 -11.78
CA ARG A 412 5.54 19.87 -13.02
C ARG A 412 4.30 19.10 -13.48
N LYS A 413 4.17 17.85 -13.04
CA LYS A 413 3.10 16.92 -13.48
C LYS A 413 2.15 16.53 -12.35
N SER A 414 2.15 17.27 -11.25
CA SER A 414 1.22 17.04 -10.16
C SER A 414 -0.02 17.90 -10.29
N ASN A 415 -1.19 17.28 -10.11
CA ASN A 415 -2.43 18.05 -9.95
C ASN A 415 -2.49 18.84 -8.63
N GLN A 416 -1.55 18.60 -7.71
CA GLN A 416 -1.39 19.35 -6.46
C GLN A 416 -0.37 20.50 -6.57
N GLN A 417 0.15 20.82 -7.77
CA GLN A 417 1.15 21.89 -7.94
C GLN A 417 0.71 23.27 -7.45
N ASN A 418 -0.60 23.50 -7.27
CA ASN A 418 -1.15 24.74 -6.72
C ASN A 418 -0.98 24.87 -5.20
N LEU A 419 -0.50 23.83 -4.50
CA LEU A 419 -0.27 23.83 -3.06
C LEU A 419 1.15 24.30 -2.69
N GLY A 420 2.09 24.19 -3.62
CA GLY A 420 3.52 24.44 -3.41
C GLY A 420 4.37 23.24 -3.83
N THR A 421 5.67 23.33 -3.60
CA THR A 421 6.63 22.29 -4.00
C THR A 421 6.47 21.01 -3.18
N ILE A 422 6.24 19.90 -3.86
CA ILE A 422 6.29 18.55 -3.31
C ILE A 422 7.76 18.22 -3.01
N LYS A 423 8.01 17.85 -1.74
CA LYS A 423 9.36 17.64 -1.21
C LYS A 423 9.82 16.18 -1.19
N SER A 424 8.93 15.20 -1.34
CA SER A 424 9.31 13.78 -1.31
C SER A 424 8.22 12.88 -1.88
N SER A 425 8.49 11.57 -1.86
CA SER A 425 7.48 10.52 -2.00
C SER A 425 7.30 9.75 -0.68
N ASN A 426 6.57 8.63 -0.71
CA ASN A 426 6.30 7.76 0.42
C ASN A 426 7.37 6.65 0.58
N LEU A 427 7.09 5.65 1.42
CA LEU A 427 7.98 4.50 1.61
C LEU A 427 8.25 3.71 0.31
N CYS A 428 7.24 3.62 -0.59
CA CYS A 428 7.27 2.74 -1.75
C CYS A 428 7.41 3.47 -3.10
N THR A 429 7.63 4.80 -3.07
CA THR A 429 7.98 5.66 -4.21
C THR A 429 6.86 5.93 -5.24
N GLU A 430 5.63 5.52 -4.98
CA GLU A 430 4.47 5.67 -5.88
C GLU A 430 3.62 6.91 -5.59
N ILE A 431 3.74 7.50 -4.40
CA ILE A 431 2.90 8.62 -3.97
C ILE A 431 3.65 9.94 -4.05
N LEU A 432 3.10 10.91 -4.75
CA LEU A 432 3.65 12.25 -4.94
C LEU A 432 2.63 13.28 -4.46
N GLU A 433 2.56 13.43 -3.13
CA GLU A 433 1.62 14.33 -2.45
C GLU A 433 2.36 15.46 -1.73
N TYR A 434 1.73 16.63 -1.70
CA TYR A 434 2.23 17.80 -0.99
C TYR A 434 2.31 17.57 0.53
N THR A 435 3.34 18.12 1.15
CA THR A 435 3.54 18.10 2.60
C THR A 435 4.00 19.47 3.09
N ALA A 436 3.63 19.80 4.32
CA ALA A 436 4.00 21.03 5.01
C ALA A 436 4.18 20.76 6.51
N PRO A 437 4.76 21.70 7.29
CA PRO A 437 4.90 21.52 8.74
C PRO A 437 3.58 21.19 9.47
N ASP A 438 2.45 21.62 8.92
CA ASP A 438 1.11 21.39 9.44
C ASP A 438 0.26 20.40 8.59
N GLU A 439 0.86 19.76 7.58
CA GLU A 439 0.19 18.81 6.68
C GLU A 439 1.04 17.56 6.45
N VAL A 440 0.53 16.43 6.95
CA VAL A 440 1.10 15.11 6.70
C VAL A 440 0.25 14.44 5.63
N ALA A 441 0.79 14.21 4.45
CA ALA A 441 0.04 13.58 3.36
C ALA A 441 -0.30 12.12 3.69
N VAL A 442 -1.40 11.61 3.12
CA VAL A 442 -1.99 10.32 3.50
C VAL A 442 -2.46 9.57 2.26
N CYS A 443 -1.96 8.35 2.10
CA CYS A 443 -2.32 7.53 0.96
C CYS A 443 -3.40 6.48 1.28
N ASN A 444 -4.48 6.51 0.51
CA ASN A 444 -5.62 5.59 0.58
C ASN A 444 -5.61 4.66 -0.63
N LEU A 445 -5.28 3.37 -0.42
CA LEU A 445 -4.88 2.45 -1.48
C LEU A 445 -5.85 1.28 -1.71
N ALA A 446 -6.00 0.92 -2.99
CA ALA A 446 -6.58 -0.35 -3.43
C ALA A 446 -5.93 -0.77 -4.76
N SER A 447 -5.98 -2.06 -5.08
CA SER A 447 -5.46 -2.57 -6.35
C SER A 447 -6.46 -3.46 -7.08
N ILE A 448 -6.54 -3.27 -8.40
CA ILE A 448 -7.42 -4.01 -9.31
C ILE A 448 -6.67 -5.21 -9.89
N ALA A 449 -7.30 -6.39 -9.84
CA ALA A 449 -6.72 -7.63 -10.37
C ALA A 449 -6.99 -7.75 -11.87
N LEU A 450 -6.07 -7.24 -12.68
CA LEU A 450 -6.15 -7.24 -14.15
C LEU A 450 -6.47 -8.61 -14.79
N PRO A 451 -6.00 -9.76 -14.26
CA PRO A 451 -6.29 -11.07 -14.86
C PRO A 451 -7.77 -11.47 -14.86
N MET A 452 -8.60 -10.76 -14.09
CA MET A 452 -10.05 -11.01 -14.01
C MET A 452 -10.82 -10.43 -15.20
N PHE A 453 -10.21 -9.51 -15.95
CA PHE A 453 -10.82 -8.85 -17.10
C PHE A 453 -10.48 -9.53 -18.44
N VAL A 454 -9.67 -10.59 -18.42
CA VAL A 454 -9.39 -11.39 -19.61
C VAL A 454 -10.53 -12.39 -19.84
N LYS A 455 -11.31 -12.18 -20.90
CA LYS A 455 -12.45 -13.02 -21.29
C LYS A 455 -12.31 -13.43 -22.74
N ASN A 456 -12.49 -14.71 -23.03
CA ASN A 456 -12.45 -15.27 -24.40
C ASN A 456 -11.19 -14.87 -25.21
N GLY A 457 -10.05 -14.68 -24.53
CA GLY A 457 -8.80 -14.28 -25.18
C GLY A 457 -8.65 -12.77 -25.43
N GLU A 458 -9.56 -11.93 -24.92
CA GLU A 458 -9.53 -10.47 -25.05
C GLU A 458 -9.62 -9.78 -23.68
N PHE A 459 -9.22 -8.51 -23.61
CA PHE A 459 -9.28 -7.70 -22.38
C PHE A 459 -10.55 -6.83 -22.34
N ASP A 460 -11.37 -6.98 -21.29
CA ASP A 460 -12.64 -6.29 -21.11
C ASP A 460 -12.49 -4.92 -20.42
N HIS A 461 -12.17 -3.90 -21.22
CA HIS A 461 -12.05 -2.51 -20.75
C HIS A 461 -13.36 -1.94 -20.18
N LYS A 462 -14.53 -2.43 -20.62
CA LYS A 462 -15.83 -1.93 -20.14
C LYS A 462 -16.08 -2.40 -18.71
N GLU A 463 -15.74 -3.65 -18.40
CA GLU A 463 -15.80 -4.15 -17.03
C GLU A 463 -14.74 -3.50 -16.14
N LEU A 464 -13.52 -3.30 -16.65
CA LEU A 464 -12.47 -2.55 -15.93
C LEU A 464 -12.96 -1.16 -15.52
N TYR A 465 -13.57 -0.42 -16.45
CA TYR A 465 -14.15 0.90 -16.18
C TYR A 465 -15.19 0.86 -15.05
N LYS A 466 -16.14 -0.07 -15.10
CA LYS A 466 -17.21 -0.19 -14.08
C LYS A 466 -16.63 -0.44 -12.68
N ILE A 467 -15.67 -1.36 -12.58
CA ILE A 467 -15.09 -1.76 -11.30
C ILE A 467 -14.19 -0.65 -10.76
N THR A 468 -13.39 -0.02 -11.62
CA THR A 468 -12.54 1.11 -11.23
C THR A 468 -13.37 2.23 -10.61
N LYS A 469 -14.52 2.57 -11.21
CA LYS A 469 -15.44 3.54 -10.62
C LYS A 469 -15.87 3.17 -9.20
N ARG A 470 -16.25 1.92 -8.97
CA ARG A 470 -16.65 1.44 -7.64
C ARG A 470 -15.50 1.55 -6.64
N VAL A 471 -14.29 1.12 -7.02
CA VAL A 471 -13.10 1.20 -6.16
C VAL A 471 -12.74 2.65 -5.82
N THR A 472 -12.80 3.58 -6.79
CA THR A 472 -12.60 5.01 -6.55
C THR A 472 -13.57 5.56 -5.49
N LYS A 473 -14.85 5.20 -5.57
CA LYS A 473 -15.86 5.62 -4.58
C LYS A 473 -15.60 5.01 -3.20
N ASN A 474 -15.18 3.74 -3.14
CA ASN A 474 -14.80 3.11 -1.89
C ASN A 474 -13.63 3.85 -1.23
N LEU A 475 -12.59 4.19 -1.99
CA LEU A 475 -11.44 4.95 -1.48
C LEU A 475 -11.84 6.36 -1.02
N ASN A 476 -12.77 7.03 -1.71
CA ASN A 476 -13.31 8.31 -1.25
C ASN A 476 -14.01 8.17 0.11
N LYS A 477 -14.81 7.11 0.34
CA LYS A 477 -15.43 6.86 1.65
C LYS A 477 -14.41 6.51 2.74
N VAL A 478 -13.32 5.83 2.40
CA VAL A 478 -12.23 5.51 3.35
C VAL A 478 -11.65 6.79 3.97
N ILE A 479 -11.52 7.89 3.21
CA ILE A 479 -11.03 9.19 3.72
C ILE A 479 -11.86 9.66 4.93
N ASP A 480 -13.18 9.62 4.83
CA ASP A 480 -14.05 10.13 5.89
C ASP A 480 -14.13 9.18 7.10
N ARG A 481 -13.89 7.89 6.87
CA ARG A 481 -14.00 6.83 7.88
C ARG A 481 -12.69 6.48 8.57
N ASN A 482 -11.57 6.96 8.04
CA ASN A 482 -10.26 6.67 8.59
C ASN A 482 -10.07 7.31 9.98
N TYR A 483 -9.46 6.55 10.89
CA TYR A 483 -8.88 7.10 12.11
C TYR A 483 -7.48 7.65 11.81
N TYR A 484 -7.27 8.95 12.02
CA TYR A 484 -5.99 9.60 11.78
C TYR A 484 -5.13 9.63 13.05
N PRO A 485 -3.88 9.09 13.01
CA PRO A 485 -3.01 9.04 14.18
C PRO A 485 -2.47 10.40 14.62
N VAL A 486 -2.41 11.37 13.69
CA VAL A 486 -1.97 12.74 13.92
C VAL A 486 -2.94 13.72 13.25
N PRO A 487 -3.20 14.90 13.84
CA PRO A 487 -4.18 15.86 13.31
C PRO A 487 -3.79 16.44 11.95
N GLU A 488 -2.50 16.62 11.68
CA GLU A 488 -1.98 17.11 10.40
C GLU A 488 -2.33 16.15 9.24
N ALA A 489 -2.40 14.84 9.53
CA ALA A 489 -2.82 13.83 8.56
C ALA A 489 -4.32 13.94 8.22
N LYS A 490 -5.16 14.22 9.23
CA LYS A 490 -6.57 14.49 9.00
C LYS A 490 -6.75 15.78 8.20
N LYS A 491 -6.00 16.83 8.53
CA LYS A 491 -6.04 18.11 7.83
C LYS A 491 -5.76 17.91 6.34
N SER A 492 -4.61 17.34 6.00
CA SER A 492 -4.20 17.11 4.60
C SER A 492 -5.23 16.27 3.83
N ASN A 493 -5.62 15.11 4.38
CA ASN A 493 -6.50 14.19 3.66
C ASN A 493 -7.92 14.76 3.48
N MET A 494 -8.43 15.56 4.41
CA MET A 494 -9.75 16.19 4.24
C MET A 494 -9.73 17.35 3.26
N ARG A 495 -8.62 18.10 3.18
CA ARG A 495 -8.47 19.25 2.27
C ARG A 495 -8.28 18.84 0.81
N HIS A 496 -7.45 17.82 0.57
CA HIS A 496 -7.04 17.44 -0.79
C HIS A 496 -7.65 16.12 -1.27
N ARG A 497 -8.10 15.28 -0.33
CA ARG A 497 -8.77 14.00 -0.60
C ARG A 497 -8.08 13.08 -1.62
N PRO A 498 -6.74 12.89 -1.58
CA PRO A 498 -6.06 12.02 -2.52
C PRO A 498 -6.41 10.54 -2.30
N ILE A 499 -6.41 9.79 -3.39
CA ILE A 499 -6.51 8.33 -3.40
C ILE A 499 -5.44 7.76 -4.35
N GLY A 500 -5.03 6.52 -4.12
CA GLY A 500 -4.11 5.80 -5.00
C GLY A 500 -4.73 4.48 -5.44
N LEU A 501 -5.25 4.46 -6.66
CA LEU A 501 -5.73 3.25 -7.31
C LEU A 501 -4.61 2.62 -8.13
N GLY A 502 -4.22 1.41 -7.76
CA GLY A 502 -3.19 0.63 -8.46
C GLY A 502 -3.73 -0.62 -9.14
N ILE A 503 -2.82 -1.45 -9.61
CA ILE A 503 -3.11 -2.73 -10.28
C ILE A 503 -2.31 -3.89 -9.67
N GLN A 504 -2.76 -5.11 -9.94
CA GLN A 504 -1.98 -6.32 -9.72
C GLN A 504 -2.22 -7.33 -10.87
N GLY A 505 -1.26 -8.22 -11.09
CA GLY A 505 -1.37 -9.28 -12.11
C GLY A 505 -1.23 -8.80 -13.55
N LEU A 506 -0.44 -7.75 -13.83
CA LEU A 506 -0.16 -7.31 -15.20
C LEU A 506 0.55 -8.42 -16.01
N ALA A 507 1.55 -9.07 -15.40
CA ALA A 507 2.25 -10.19 -16.01
C ALA A 507 1.30 -11.36 -16.31
N ASP A 508 0.46 -11.77 -15.35
CA ASP A 508 -0.54 -12.82 -15.53
C ASP A 508 -1.54 -12.47 -16.64
N THR A 509 -1.92 -11.20 -16.76
CA THR A 509 -2.81 -10.70 -17.83
C THR A 509 -2.16 -10.91 -19.20
N PHE A 510 -0.91 -10.49 -19.36
CA PHE A 510 -0.16 -10.71 -20.59
C PHE A 510 0.02 -12.20 -20.90
N ILE A 511 0.35 -13.03 -19.91
CA ILE A 511 0.46 -14.48 -20.07
C ILE A 511 -0.85 -15.10 -20.54
N LYS A 512 -1.99 -14.70 -19.96
CA LYS A 512 -3.33 -15.18 -20.38
C LYS A 512 -3.66 -14.81 -21.82
N LEU A 513 -3.23 -13.63 -22.26
CA LEU A 513 -3.41 -13.13 -23.62
C LEU A 513 -2.31 -13.58 -24.59
N ARG A 514 -1.34 -14.39 -24.12
CA ARG A 514 -0.19 -14.87 -24.90
C ARG A 514 0.68 -13.73 -25.46
N LEU A 515 0.82 -12.65 -24.69
CA LEU A 515 1.64 -11.50 -25.02
C LEU A 515 2.97 -11.55 -24.25
N PRO A 516 4.13 -11.55 -24.92
CA PRO A 516 5.39 -11.28 -24.26
C PRO A 516 5.39 -9.87 -23.67
N PHE A 517 5.97 -9.70 -22.47
CA PHE A 517 5.98 -8.42 -21.76
C PHE A 517 6.59 -7.28 -22.59
N THR A 518 7.60 -7.60 -23.42
CA THR A 518 8.33 -6.64 -24.27
C THR A 518 7.74 -6.49 -25.68
N SER A 519 6.58 -7.09 -25.98
CA SER A 519 5.95 -6.98 -27.30
C SER A 519 5.20 -5.65 -27.48
N GLU A 520 5.13 -5.13 -28.71
CA GLU A 520 4.36 -3.90 -29.00
C GLU A 520 2.88 -4.04 -28.60
N LYS A 521 2.28 -5.21 -28.79
CA LYS A 521 0.89 -5.47 -28.34
C LYS A 521 0.72 -5.37 -26.83
N ALA A 522 1.72 -5.79 -26.04
CA ALA A 522 1.68 -5.64 -24.58
C ALA A 522 1.83 -4.18 -24.17
N LYS A 523 2.63 -3.39 -24.90
CA LYS A 523 2.80 -1.95 -24.70
C LYS A 523 1.51 -1.17 -25.02
N GLU A 524 0.86 -1.47 -26.15
CA GLU A 524 -0.46 -0.91 -26.52
C GLU A 524 -1.51 -1.25 -25.47
N LEU A 525 -1.62 -2.54 -25.09
CA LEU A 525 -2.57 -2.96 -24.05
C LEU A 525 -2.29 -2.29 -22.71
N ASN A 526 -1.02 -2.11 -22.34
CA ASN A 526 -0.65 -1.38 -21.13
C ASN A 526 -1.21 0.05 -21.17
N GLN A 527 -1.01 0.78 -22.28
CA GLN A 527 -1.55 2.13 -22.46
C GLN A 527 -3.07 2.14 -22.34
N ASP A 528 -3.77 1.23 -23.02
CA ASP A 528 -5.24 1.14 -23.00
C ASP A 528 -5.80 0.81 -21.60
N ILE A 529 -5.11 -0.05 -20.84
CA ILE A 529 -5.49 -0.39 -19.46
C ILE A 529 -5.40 0.86 -18.58
N PHE A 530 -4.28 1.57 -18.61
CA PHE A 530 -4.08 2.76 -17.77
C PHE A 530 -4.94 3.94 -18.22
N GLU A 531 -5.20 4.09 -19.52
CA GLU A 531 -6.17 5.06 -20.05
C GLU A 531 -7.57 4.78 -19.46
N THR A 532 -7.98 3.52 -19.47
CA THR A 532 -9.28 3.08 -18.92
C THR A 532 -9.37 3.34 -17.41
N LEU A 533 -8.32 3.00 -16.66
CA LEU A 533 -8.26 3.22 -15.21
C LEU A 533 -8.41 4.70 -14.88
N TYR A 534 -7.63 5.55 -15.54
CA TYR A 534 -7.64 6.98 -15.26
C TYR A 534 -8.97 7.62 -15.67
N TYR A 535 -9.50 7.29 -16.86
CA TYR A 535 -10.80 7.78 -17.32
C TYR A 535 -11.93 7.42 -16.34
N ALA A 536 -11.94 6.17 -15.87
CA ALA A 536 -12.92 5.68 -14.90
C ALA A 536 -12.80 6.40 -13.54
N ALA A 537 -11.57 6.55 -13.03
CA ALA A 537 -11.33 7.21 -11.75
C ALA A 537 -11.72 8.69 -11.78
N VAL A 538 -11.38 9.43 -12.85
CA VAL A 538 -11.80 10.83 -13.03
C VAL A 538 -13.31 10.92 -13.13
N THR A 539 -13.94 10.01 -13.88
CA THR A 539 -15.40 9.97 -14.00
C THR A 539 -16.08 9.74 -12.65
N ALA A 540 -15.62 8.78 -11.86
CA ALA A 540 -16.17 8.53 -10.53
C ALA A 540 -15.95 9.73 -9.60
N SER A 541 -14.76 10.33 -9.59
CA SER A 541 -14.46 11.49 -8.74
C SER A 541 -15.30 12.72 -9.12
N MET A 542 -15.59 12.91 -10.41
CA MET A 542 -16.51 13.95 -10.88
C MET A 542 -17.96 13.69 -10.44
N GLU A 543 -18.42 12.43 -10.48
CA GLU A 543 -19.75 12.07 -9.98
C GLU A 543 -19.89 12.32 -8.47
N GLU A 544 -18.86 12.00 -7.69
CA GLU A 544 -18.85 12.29 -6.25
C GLU A 544 -18.81 13.81 -5.99
N ALA A 545 -18.11 14.59 -6.82
CA ALA A 545 -18.13 16.05 -6.71
C ALA A 545 -19.48 16.67 -7.04
N GLN A 546 -20.22 16.06 -7.98
CA GLN A 546 -21.58 16.49 -8.28
C GLN A 546 -22.52 16.29 -7.08
N ALA A 547 -22.29 15.26 -6.27
CA ALA A 547 -23.10 14.97 -5.07
C ALA A 547 -22.64 15.79 -3.85
N ASP A 548 -21.34 15.80 -3.55
CA ASP A 548 -20.79 16.28 -2.28
C ASP A 548 -19.94 17.56 -2.41
N GLY A 549 -19.82 18.11 -3.62
CA GLY A 549 -18.94 19.22 -3.94
C GLY A 549 -17.48 18.81 -4.19
N VAL A 550 -16.68 19.72 -4.72
CA VAL A 550 -15.24 19.52 -4.96
C VAL A 550 -14.44 19.44 -3.66
N TYR A 551 -13.20 18.93 -3.71
CA TYR A 551 -12.27 19.07 -2.58
C TYR A 551 -11.87 20.54 -2.36
N GLU A 552 -11.46 20.88 -1.15
CA GLU A 552 -11.26 22.27 -0.70
C GLU A 552 -10.28 23.05 -1.60
N THR A 553 -9.17 22.41 -1.97
CA THR A 553 -8.10 23.05 -2.75
C THR A 553 -8.20 22.78 -4.25
N TYR A 554 -9.40 22.50 -4.77
CA TYR A 554 -9.64 22.23 -6.19
C TYR A 554 -9.31 23.45 -7.07
N LYS A 555 -9.73 24.64 -6.66
CA LYS A 555 -9.51 25.87 -7.44
C LYS A 555 -8.01 26.16 -7.59
N GLY A 556 -7.58 26.33 -8.84
CA GLY A 556 -6.18 26.58 -9.20
C GLY A 556 -5.38 25.31 -9.49
N SER A 557 -5.93 24.12 -9.25
CA SER A 557 -5.31 22.88 -9.71
C SER A 557 -5.39 22.75 -11.25
N PRO A 558 -4.45 22.03 -11.90
CA PRO A 558 -4.54 21.74 -13.34
C PRO A 558 -5.89 21.20 -13.79
N ILE A 559 -6.47 20.24 -13.05
CA ILE A 559 -7.76 19.65 -13.42
C ILE A 559 -8.92 20.65 -13.31
N SER A 560 -8.79 21.71 -12.51
CA SER A 560 -9.76 22.81 -12.48
C SER A 560 -9.75 23.69 -13.73
N GLU A 561 -8.64 23.71 -14.45
CA GLU A 561 -8.52 24.31 -15.78
C GLU A 561 -8.82 23.30 -16.90
N GLY A 562 -9.26 22.08 -16.53
CA GLY A 562 -9.49 21.00 -17.46
C GLY A 562 -8.20 20.45 -18.05
N LYS A 563 -7.06 20.49 -17.34
CA LYS A 563 -5.83 19.78 -17.73
C LYS A 563 -5.76 18.43 -17.02
N PHE A 564 -5.80 17.35 -17.79
CA PHE A 564 -5.64 15.98 -17.31
C PHE A 564 -4.17 15.56 -17.28
N GLN A 565 -3.88 14.41 -16.67
CA GLN A 565 -2.50 13.96 -16.51
C GLN A 565 -1.76 13.87 -17.84
N HIS A 566 -2.35 13.30 -18.89
CA HIS A 566 -1.72 13.20 -20.21
C HIS A 566 -1.42 14.58 -20.82
N ASN A 567 -2.21 15.62 -20.53
CA ASN A 567 -1.91 16.98 -20.95
C ASN A 567 -0.64 17.50 -20.26
N LEU A 568 -0.40 17.16 -18.99
CA LEU A 568 0.84 17.51 -18.27
C LEU A 568 2.08 16.75 -18.78
N TRP A 569 1.86 15.65 -19.51
CA TRP A 569 2.91 14.94 -20.25
C TRP A 569 3.08 15.45 -21.69
N ASN A 570 2.35 16.48 -22.10
CA ASN A 570 2.29 16.98 -23.48
C ASN A 570 1.90 15.88 -24.50
N ILE A 571 1.05 14.95 -24.10
CA ILE A 571 0.49 13.91 -24.97
C ILE A 571 -0.76 14.48 -25.64
N ASP A 572 -0.80 14.42 -26.97
CA ASP A 572 -1.95 14.81 -27.78
C ASP A 572 -3.09 13.80 -27.62
N GLU A 573 -4.31 14.28 -27.42
CA GLU A 573 -5.50 13.45 -27.25
C GLU A 573 -5.81 12.61 -28.49
N ASP A 574 -5.42 13.10 -29.68
CA ASP A 574 -5.56 12.36 -30.94
C ASP A 574 -4.65 11.11 -31.00
N THR A 575 -3.67 10.99 -30.10
CA THR A 575 -2.77 9.83 -30.00
C THR A 575 -3.22 8.78 -28.97
N LEU A 576 -4.32 9.03 -28.26
CA LEU A 576 -4.91 8.08 -27.31
C LEU A 576 -5.68 6.97 -28.06
N SER A 577 -6.14 5.94 -27.35
CA SER A 577 -6.75 4.75 -27.96
C SER A 577 -8.08 5.00 -28.71
N GLY A 578 -8.67 6.20 -28.57
CA GLY A 578 -10.01 6.53 -29.08
C GLY A 578 -11.14 5.79 -28.35
N ARG A 579 -10.84 5.02 -27.30
CA ARG A 579 -11.80 4.19 -26.56
C ARG A 579 -12.73 5.00 -25.66
N TRP A 580 -12.26 6.16 -25.19
CA TRP A 580 -12.95 6.99 -24.21
C TRP A 580 -13.08 8.43 -24.68
N ASP A 581 -14.22 9.05 -24.37
CA ASP A 581 -14.57 10.41 -24.81
C ASP A 581 -14.04 11.45 -23.80
N TRP A 582 -12.75 11.76 -23.93
CA TRP A 582 -12.03 12.71 -23.06
C TRP A 582 -12.60 14.13 -23.14
N GLU A 583 -13.06 14.57 -24.31
CA GLU A 583 -13.66 15.90 -24.50
C GLU A 583 -14.95 16.03 -23.68
N LYS A 584 -15.84 15.03 -23.74
CA LYS A 584 -17.06 14.99 -22.94
C LYS A 584 -16.78 14.91 -21.46
N LEU A 585 -15.78 14.12 -21.05
CA LEU A 585 -15.39 14.06 -19.64
C LEU A 585 -14.84 15.41 -19.17
N ARG A 586 -14.00 16.09 -19.96
CA ARG A 586 -13.47 17.42 -19.67
C ARG A 586 -14.59 18.44 -19.48
N LYS A 587 -15.59 18.46 -20.37
CA LYS A 587 -16.77 19.34 -20.22
C LYS A 587 -17.52 19.10 -18.90
N LYS A 588 -17.65 17.83 -18.48
CA LYS A 588 -18.27 17.49 -17.18
C LYS A 588 -17.41 17.91 -15.99
N VAL A 589 -16.10 17.67 -16.06
CA VAL A 589 -15.14 18.07 -15.02
C VAL A 589 -15.11 19.58 -14.87
N LEU A 590 -15.10 20.36 -15.95
CA LEU A 590 -15.16 21.82 -15.88
C LEU A 590 -16.48 22.33 -15.28
N LYS A 591 -17.58 21.59 -15.45
CA LYS A 591 -18.90 21.95 -14.92
C LYS A 591 -19.08 21.58 -13.44
N HIS A 592 -18.58 20.41 -13.02
CA HIS A 592 -18.88 19.82 -11.72
C HIS A 592 -17.66 19.70 -10.80
N GLY A 593 -16.46 19.82 -11.35
CA GLY A 593 -15.20 19.53 -10.69
C GLY A 593 -14.98 18.06 -10.39
N VAL A 594 -14.05 17.77 -9.48
CA VAL A 594 -13.72 16.42 -8.99
C VAL A 594 -13.57 16.42 -7.48
N ARG A 595 -13.81 15.25 -6.85
CA ARG A 595 -13.83 15.09 -5.39
C ARG A 595 -12.45 14.80 -4.81
N ASN A 596 -11.50 14.34 -5.63
CA ASN A 596 -10.19 13.88 -5.20
C ASN A 596 -9.10 14.58 -6.02
N SER A 597 -8.05 15.07 -5.36
CA SER A 597 -6.93 15.75 -6.03
C SER A 597 -6.04 14.81 -6.85
N LEU A 598 -5.87 13.57 -6.40
CA LEU A 598 -5.07 12.51 -7.06
C LEU A 598 -5.86 11.21 -7.03
N LEU A 599 -5.61 10.32 -8.00
CA LEU A 599 -6.50 9.19 -8.30
C LEU A 599 -5.80 7.84 -8.50
N VAL A 600 -4.68 7.81 -9.21
CA VAL A 600 -3.98 6.59 -9.65
C VAL A 600 -2.55 6.69 -9.16
N ALA A 601 -2.04 5.61 -8.55
CA ALA A 601 -0.69 5.50 -8.02
C ALA A 601 -0.16 4.07 -8.17
#